data_AF-A0A1U7WQV1-F1
#
_entry.id   AF-A0A1U7WQV1-F1
#
_cell.length_a   1.000
_cell.length_b   1.000
_cell.length_c   1.000
_cell.angle_alpha   90.00
_cell.angle_beta   90.00
_cell.angle_gamma   90.00
#
_symmetry.space_group_name_H-M   'P 1'
#
loop_
_entity.id
_entity.type
_entity.pdbx_description
1 polymer ?
#
loop_
_entity_poly.entity_id
_entity_poly.type
_entity_poly.pdbx_seq_one_letter_code
_entity_poly.pdbx_strand_id
1 'polypeptide(L)'
;MLKCPNRPRDAQNEGDTGGGYFDQDVSRKKLAHAIILHEYSLSIVDHVGFRNFVASLQPMFKMVSRNTIKNDIIKIFDNLKSQTSMLLEKVTSRIAITTDMWTSNSNKKGFMTITGHFTDDSWRLQSILRFAYVPAPHDKDALCGALVNSGKIDRFEEATRLVHCSCYKKLEYDCPTRWNSTYLMLRTTIKYKEVFNKLSLTDTNYKSYPTEEQWSNAEDVSDKLKLF
;
A
#
# COMPACT_ATOMS: atom_id res chain seq x y z
N MET A 1 4.08 -26.32 -5.82
CA MET A 1 5.21 -26.10 -6.74
C MET A 1 4.73 -25.14 -7.82
N LEU A 2 4.97 -23.84 -7.66
CA LEU A 2 4.53 -22.82 -8.62
C LEU A 2 5.40 -22.94 -9.88
N LYS A 3 4.79 -23.26 -11.02
CA LYS A 3 5.47 -23.32 -12.32
C LYS A 3 5.75 -21.89 -12.79
N CYS A 4 6.99 -21.62 -13.20
CA CYS A 4 7.33 -20.41 -13.93
C CYS A 4 6.50 -20.32 -15.23
N PRO A 5 5.92 -19.17 -15.58
CA PRO A 5 5.25 -18.99 -16.87
C PRO A 5 6.26 -19.13 -18.01
N ASN A 6 5.90 -19.90 -19.05
CA ASN A 6 6.70 -20.01 -20.26
C ASN A 6 6.83 -18.65 -20.95
N ARG A 7 8.05 -18.25 -21.27
CA ARG A 7 8.35 -17.06 -22.08
C ARG A 7 7.95 -17.32 -23.55
N PRO A 8 7.33 -16.37 -24.26
CA PRO A 8 7.15 -16.49 -25.72
C PRO A 8 8.49 -16.47 -26.43
N ARG A 9 8.64 -17.30 -27.46
CA ARG A 9 9.79 -17.34 -28.35
C ARG A 9 9.70 -16.23 -29.41
N ASP A 10 10.83 -15.54 -29.57
CA ASP A 10 11.37 -14.89 -30.76
C ASP A 10 11.34 -13.35 -30.91
N ALA A 11 12.42 -12.88 -31.58
CA ALA A 11 12.82 -11.55 -32.05
C ALA A 11 13.49 -10.62 -31.01
N GLN A 12 14.76 -10.17 -31.11
CA GLN A 12 15.78 -10.16 -32.18
C GLN A 12 17.17 -10.18 -31.54
N ASN A 13 18.11 -10.86 -32.21
CA ASN A 13 19.55 -10.67 -32.02
C ASN A 13 19.93 -9.32 -32.65
N GLU A 14 20.28 -8.33 -31.83
CA GLU A 14 21.15 -7.25 -32.23
C GLU A 14 22.51 -7.51 -31.59
N GLY A 15 23.51 -7.79 -32.43
CA GLY A 15 24.88 -7.91 -32.01
C GLY A 15 25.40 -6.55 -31.57
N ASP A 16 25.69 -6.40 -30.29
CA ASP A 16 26.60 -5.37 -29.79
C ASP A 16 27.95 -6.03 -29.50
N THR A 17 28.84 -5.99 -30.50
CA THR A 17 30.28 -6.14 -30.28
C THR A 17 30.82 -4.85 -29.68
N GLY A 18 30.47 -4.59 -28.44
CA GLY A 18 31.14 -3.65 -27.54
C GLY A 18 31.78 -4.46 -26.43
N GLY A 19 33.10 -4.39 -26.26
CA GLY A 19 33.80 -5.00 -25.13
C GLY A 19 33.35 -4.34 -23.83
N GLY A 20 32.20 -4.75 -23.30
CA GLY A 20 31.57 -4.14 -22.14
C GLY A 20 32.43 -4.35 -20.91
N TYR A 21 33.01 -3.25 -20.41
CA TYR A 21 33.70 -3.23 -19.12
C TYR A 21 32.75 -3.76 -18.04
N PHE A 22 33.25 -4.64 -17.18
CA PHE A 22 32.47 -5.24 -16.11
C PHE A 22 32.07 -4.18 -15.06
N ASP A 23 30.76 -4.02 -14.85
CA ASP A 23 30.20 -3.19 -13.79
C ASP A 23 29.69 -4.06 -12.62
N GLN A 24 30.37 -3.91 -11.48
CA GLN A 24 30.07 -4.59 -10.22
C GLN A 24 28.68 -4.23 -9.69
N ASP A 25 28.26 -2.97 -9.77
CA ASP A 25 27.02 -2.48 -9.18
C ASP A 25 25.81 -2.94 -9.98
N VAL A 26 25.93 -3.02 -11.31
CA VAL A 26 24.89 -3.62 -12.16
C VAL A 26 24.65 -5.08 -11.77
N SER A 27 25.72 -5.87 -11.65
CA SER A 27 25.62 -7.29 -11.29
C SER A 27 25.07 -7.48 -9.87
N ARG A 28 25.50 -6.64 -8.93
CA ARG A 28 25.00 -6.64 -7.54
C ARG A 28 23.51 -6.32 -7.46
N LYS A 29 23.04 -5.34 -8.24
CA LYS A 29 21.60 -5.01 -8.32
C LYS A 29 20.79 -6.16 -8.90
N LYS A 30 21.32 -6.86 -9.92
CA LYS A 30 20.68 -8.06 -10.50
C LYS A 30 20.61 -9.22 -9.49
N LEU A 31 21.65 -9.41 -8.68
CA LEU A 31 21.63 -10.38 -7.58
C LEU A 31 20.55 -10.05 -6.55
N ALA A 32 20.43 -8.79 -6.12
CA ALA A 32 19.38 -8.36 -5.20
C ALA A 32 17.98 -8.62 -5.78
N HIS A 33 17.77 -8.32 -7.07
CA HIS A 33 16.51 -8.61 -7.76
C HIS A 33 16.21 -10.12 -7.82
N ALA A 34 17.22 -10.97 -8.09
CA ALA A 34 17.03 -12.41 -8.12
C ALA A 34 16.64 -12.97 -6.74
N ILE A 35 17.24 -12.45 -5.67
CA ILE A 35 16.90 -12.80 -4.29
C ILE A 35 15.45 -12.42 -3.97
N ILE A 36 15.01 -11.22 -4.36
CA ILE A 36 13.62 -10.77 -4.16
C ILE A 36 12.65 -11.63 -4.97
N LEU A 37 12.92 -11.81 -6.27
CA LEU A 37 12.03 -12.48 -7.22
C LEU A 37 11.79 -13.96 -6.87
N HIS A 38 12.82 -14.63 -6.35
CA HIS A 38 12.76 -16.05 -6.03
C HIS A 38 12.74 -16.34 -4.53
N GLU A 39 12.55 -15.30 -3.71
CA GLU A 39 12.48 -15.40 -2.24
C GLU A 39 13.67 -16.16 -1.63
N TYR A 40 14.86 -16.01 -2.22
CA TYR A 40 16.04 -16.70 -1.72
C TYR A 40 16.42 -16.20 -0.33
N SER A 41 16.88 -17.11 0.53
CA SER A 41 17.51 -16.73 1.80
C SER A 41 18.70 -15.81 1.50
N LEU A 42 18.85 -14.75 2.31
CA LEU A 42 20.01 -13.85 2.21
C LEU A 42 21.33 -14.61 2.38
N SER A 43 21.33 -15.77 3.04
CA SER A 43 22.52 -16.63 3.20
C SER A 43 23.08 -17.15 1.89
N ILE A 44 22.34 -17.10 0.78
CA ILE A 44 22.84 -17.55 -0.54
C ILE A 44 24.17 -16.91 -0.91
N VAL A 45 24.41 -15.66 -0.47
CA VAL A 45 25.66 -14.93 -0.73
C VAL A 45 26.87 -15.47 0.05
N ASP A 46 26.64 -16.30 1.07
CA ASP A 46 27.68 -16.94 1.89
C ASP A 46 27.92 -18.41 1.48
N HIS A 47 27.04 -19.00 0.66
CA HIS A 47 27.15 -20.40 0.26
C HIS A 47 28.35 -20.62 -0.65
N VAL A 48 29.31 -21.45 -0.23
CA VAL A 48 30.56 -21.71 -0.96
C VAL A 48 30.31 -22.16 -2.40
N GLY A 49 29.34 -23.06 -2.62
CA GLY A 49 29.00 -23.53 -3.97
C GLY A 49 28.48 -22.40 -4.88
N PHE A 50 27.65 -21.50 -4.35
CA PHE A 50 27.15 -20.35 -5.11
C PHE A 50 28.27 -19.35 -5.41
N ARG A 51 29.18 -19.10 -4.44
CA ARG A 51 30.35 -18.23 -4.65
C ARG A 51 31.26 -18.78 -5.75
N ASN A 52 31.53 -20.08 -5.74
CA ASN A 52 32.35 -20.74 -6.76
C ASN A 52 31.70 -20.65 -8.14
N PHE A 53 30.38 -20.87 -8.22
CA PHE A 53 29.62 -20.71 -9.45
C PHE A 53 29.74 -19.27 -9.99
N VAL A 54 29.47 -18.25 -9.18
CA VAL A 54 29.56 -16.84 -9.60
C VAL A 54 31.00 -16.45 -10.01
N ALA A 55 32.00 -16.89 -9.25
CA ALA A 55 33.41 -16.63 -9.57
C ALA A 55 33.84 -17.29 -10.89
N SER A 56 33.28 -18.47 -11.23
CA SER A 56 33.55 -19.12 -12.51
C SER A 56 32.92 -18.39 -13.70
N LEU A 57 31.80 -17.68 -13.48
CA LEU A 57 31.12 -16.88 -14.51
C LEU A 57 31.78 -15.52 -14.71
N GLN A 58 32.15 -14.85 -13.61
CA GLN A 58 32.78 -13.54 -13.63
C GLN A 58 33.73 -13.38 -12.43
N PRO A 59 35.04 -13.66 -12.61
CA PRO A 59 36.04 -13.62 -11.55
C PRO A 59 36.21 -12.25 -10.87
N MET A 60 35.91 -11.16 -11.60
CA MET A 60 36.02 -9.80 -11.06
C MET A 60 34.86 -9.42 -10.13
N PHE A 61 33.77 -10.21 -10.11
CA PHE A 61 32.63 -9.92 -9.25
C PHE A 61 32.96 -10.23 -7.79
N LYS A 62 33.02 -9.18 -6.97
CA LYS A 62 33.25 -9.34 -5.53
C LYS A 62 31.94 -9.65 -4.83
N MET A 63 31.81 -10.86 -4.29
CA MET A 63 30.63 -11.23 -3.51
C MET A 63 30.45 -10.30 -2.31
N VAL A 64 29.21 -9.85 -2.12
CA VAL A 64 28.81 -8.97 -1.01
C VAL A 64 28.39 -9.76 0.22
N SER A 65 28.43 -9.10 1.38
CA SER A 65 27.94 -9.69 2.63
C SER A 65 26.41 -9.74 2.69
N ARG A 66 25.86 -10.57 3.60
CA ARG A 66 24.43 -10.56 3.95
C ARG A 66 23.91 -9.17 4.34
N ASN A 67 24.69 -8.39 5.09
CA ASN A 67 24.27 -7.06 5.51
C ASN A 67 24.22 -6.09 4.34
N THR A 68 25.20 -6.19 3.44
CA THR A 68 25.28 -5.38 2.23
C THR A 68 24.08 -5.64 1.31
N ILE A 69 23.79 -6.91 1.01
CA ILE A 69 22.66 -7.27 0.15
C ILE A 69 21.31 -6.93 0.79
N LYS A 70 21.19 -7.09 2.13
CA LYS A 70 20.01 -6.64 2.89
C LYS A 70 19.78 -5.13 2.70
N ASN A 71 20.83 -4.33 2.85
CA ASN A 71 20.73 -2.87 2.68
C ASN A 71 20.35 -2.50 1.24
N ASP A 72 20.82 -3.24 0.24
CA ASP A 72 20.43 -2.99 -1.16
C ASP A 72 18.95 -3.31 -1.40
N ILE A 73 18.45 -4.41 -0.84
CA ILE A 73 17.03 -4.78 -0.91
C ILE A 73 16.18 -3.70 -0.23
N ILE A 74 16.61 -3.20 0.93
CA ILE A 74 15.92 -2.09 1.62
C ILE A 74 15.91 -0.84 0.75
N LYS A 75 17.03 -0.47 0.11
CA LYS A 75 17.08 0.67 -0.82
C LYS A 75 16.14 0.51 -2.02
N ILE A 76 16.08 -0.70 -2.59
CA ILE A 76 15.14 -1.01 -3.68
C ILE A 76 13.70 -0.82 -3.19
N PHE A 77 13.37 -1.35 -2.02
CA PHE A 77 12.07 -1.18 -1.40
C PHE A 77 11.73 0.31 -1.16
N ASP A 78 12.63 1.08 -0.57
CA ASP A 78 12.41 2.50 -0.28
C ASP A 78 12.21 3.31 -1.57
N ASN A 79 12.96 3.01 -2.63
CA ASN A 79 12.78 3.62 -3.93
C ASN A 79 11.40 3.26 -4.54
N LEU A 80 11.01 1.98 -4.51
CA LEU A 80 9.69 1.55 -5.01
C LEU A 80 8.55 2.17 -4.19
N LYS A 81 8.73 2.27 -2.87
CA LYS A 81 7.79 2.95 -1.97
C LYS A 81 7.64 4.42 -2.32
N SER A 82 8.75 5.12 -2.57
CA SER A 82 8.73 6.53 -3.01
C SER A 82 7.99 6.70 -4.35
N GLN A 83 8.30 5.86 -5.34
CA GLN A 83 7.61 5.86 -6.64
C GLN A 83 6.11 5.57 -6.49
N THR A 84 5.76 4.62 -5.63
CA THR A 84 4.36 4.28 -5.32
C THR A 84 3.63 5.44 -4.63
N SER A 85 4.31 6.17 -3.73
CA SER A 85 3.76 7.38 -3.11
C SER A 85 3.48 8.47 -4.15
N MET A 86 4.44 8.74 -5.04
CA MET A 86 4.26 9.71 -6.12
C MET A 86 3.14 9.31 -7.09
N LEU A 87 2.97 8.01 -7.36
CA LEU A 87 1.85 7.51 -8.15
C LEU A 87 0.52 7.77 -7.44
N LEU A 88 0.45 7.43 -6.15
CA LEU A 88 -0.73 7.64 -5.31
C LEU A 88 -1.12 9.12 -5.18
N GLU A 89 -0.18 10.05 -5.19
CA GLU A 89 -0.44 11.50 -5.19
C GLU A 89 -1.13 11.98 -6.47
N LYS A 90 -0.88 11.29 -7.60
CA LYS A 90 -1.47 11.62 -8.91
C LYS A 90 -2.83 10.95 -9.14
N VAL A 91 -3.22 9.98 -8.31
CA VAL A 91 -4.51 9.31 -8.43
C VAL A 91 -5.62 10.32 -8.18
N THR A 92 -6.41 10.58 -9.23
CA THR A 92 -7.59 11.46 -9.19
C THR A 92 -8.86 10.69 -8.84
N SER A 93 -8.85 9.35 -8.99
CA SER A 93 -9.96 8.48 -8.61
C SER A 93 -10.09 8.34 -7.09
N ARG A 94 -11.23 7.81 -6.65
CA ARG A 94 -11.36 7.33 -5.26
C ARG A 94 -10.42 6.16 -5.01
N ILE A 95 -9.95 6.05 -3.77
CA ILE A 95 -9.16 4.92 -3.28
C ILE A 95 -9.98 4.21 -2.23
N ALA A 96 -10.29 2.93 -2.45
CA ALA A 96 -10.91 2.07 -1.45
C ALA A 96 -9.81 1.39 -0.62
N ILE A 97 -9.83 1.55 0.69
CA ILE A 97 -8.86 0.94 1.60
C ILE A 97 -9.51 -0.27 2.27
N THR A 98 -8.88 -1.42 2.16
CA THR A 98 -9.22 -2.63 2.93
C THR A 98 -8.09 -2.95 3.90
N THR A 99 -8.43 -3.49 5.07
CA THR A 99 -7.44 -3.92 6.05
C THR A 99 -7.75 -5.31 6.55
N ASP A 100 -6.70 -6.12 6.69
CA ASP A 100 -6.73 -7.41 7.38
C ASP A 100 -5.71 -7.40 8.52
N MET A 101 -6.00 -8.04 9.64
CA MET A 101 -5.10 -8.10 10.78
C MET A 101 -5.02 -9.51 11.33
N TRP A 102 -3.80 -9.95 11.64
CA TRP A 102 -3.54 -11.23 12.27
C TRP A 102 -2.43 -11.11 13.31
N THR A 103 -2.42 -12.06 14.23
CA THR A 103 -1.30 -12.23 15.18
C THR A 103 -0.45 -13.41 14.72
N SER A 104 0.85 -13.19 14.60
CA SER A 104 1.80 -14.25 14.27
C SER A 104 1.90 -15.27 15.40
N ASN A 105 1.78 -16.55 15.06
CA ASN A 105 1.86 -17.64 16.02
C ASN A 105 3.27 -17.83 16.60
N SER A 106 4.32 -17.49 15.85
CA SER A 106 5.71 -17.70 16.27
C SER A 106 6.15 -16.71 17.34
N ASN A 107 5.80 -15.43 17.16
CA ASN A 107 6.36 -14.35 17.97
C ASN A 107 5.29 -13.56 18.73
N LYS A 108 4.00 -13.97 18.65
CA LYS A 108 2.84 -13.27 19.22
C LYS A 108 2.76 -11.78 18.83
N LYS A 109 3.26 -11.46 17.64
CA LYS A 109 3.32 -10.10 17.07
C LYS A 109 2.11 -9.84 16.19
N GLY A 110 1.44 -8.70 16.38
CA GLY A 110 0.35 -8.26 15.52
C GLY A 110 0.87 -7.66 14.21
N PHE A 111 0.22 -8.02 13.12
CA PHE A 111 0.48 -7.47 11.79
C PHE A 111 -0.85 -7.07 11.15
N MET A 112 -0.80 -6.00 10.37
CA MET A 112 -1.90 -5.52 9.56
C MET A 112 -1.46 -5.44 8.12
N THR A 113 -2.28 -5.98 7.22
CA THR A 113 -2.22 -5.73 5.79
C THR A 113 -3.17 -4.61 5.48
N ILE A 114 -2.70 -3.60 4.77
CA ILE A 114 -3.50 -2.49 4.24
C ILE A 114 -3.42 -2.57 2.73
N THR A 115 -4.57 -2.69 2.06
CA THR A 115 -4.65 -2.70 0.60
C THR A 115 -5.43 -1.49 0.12
N GLY A 116 -4.82 -0.67 -0.73
CA GLY A 116 -5.49 0.42 -1.42
C GLY A 116 -5.84 0.00 -2.84
N HIS A 117 -7.12 0.01 -3.19
CA HIS A 117 -7.64 -0.25 -4.53
C HIS A 117 -8.07 1.05 -5.19
N PHE A 118 -7.67 1.27 -6.44
CA PHE A 118 -8.02 2.48 -7.19
C PHE A 118 -8.06 2.20 -8.69
N THR A 119 -8.76 3.05 -9.44
CA THR A 119 -8.83 2.96 -10.90
C THR A 119 -7.86 3.97 -11.49
N ASP A 120 -6.95 3.53 -12.36
CA ASP A 120 -6.03 4.44 -13.05
C ASP A 120 -6.68 5.16 -14.25
N ASP A 121 -5.95 6.10 -14.85
CA ASP A 121 -6.43 6.88 -16.01
C ASP A 121 -6.72 6.02 -17.25
N SER A 122 -6.21 4.77 -17.27
CA SER A 122 -6.50 3.77 -18.31
C SER A 122 -7.69 2.87 -17.95
N TRP A 123 -8.48 3.26 -16.94
CA TRP A 123 -9.63 2.50 -16.43
C TRP A 123 -9.28 1.09 -15.94
N ARG A 124 -8.05 0.88 -15.47
CA ARG A 124 -7.61 -0.39 -14.90
C ARG A 124 -7.63 -0.34 -13.38
N LEU A 125 -8.16 -1.40 -12.78
CA LEU A 125 -8.10 -1.59 -11.33
C LEU A 125 -6.65 -1.88 -10.91
N GLN A 126 -6.11 -1.02 -10.08
CA GLN A 126 -4.80 -1.16 -9.45
C GLN A 126 -4.96 -1.46 -7.96
N SER A 127 -4.02 -2.23 -7.41
CA SER A 127 -4.00 -2.56 -5.98
C SER A 127 -2.59 -2.37 -5.43
N ILE A 128 -2.48 -1.62 -4.34
CA ILE A 128 -1.21 -1.41 -3.63
C ILE A 128 -1.34 -2.02 -2.24
N LEU A 129 -0.34 -2.81 -1.86
CA LEU A 129 -0.29 -3.55 -0.62
C LEU A 129 0.76 -2.95 0.33
N ARG A 130 0.41 -2.80 1.60
CA ARG A 130 1.34 -2.46 2.68
C ARG A 130 1.17 -3.40 3.86
N PHE A 131 2.29 -3.91 4.34
CA PHE A 131 2.37 -4.62 5.62
C PHE A 131 2.81 -3.65 6.72
N ALA A 132 2.06 -3.63 7.82
CA ALA A 132 2.36 -2.84 9.01
C ALA A 132 2.49 -3.76 10.22
N TYR A 133 3.57 -3.58 10.98
CA TYR A 133 3.65 -4.15 12.32
C TYR A 133 2.79 -3.31 13.26
N VAL A 134 1.93 -3.96 14.05
CA VAL A 134 1.10 -3.29 15.05
C VAL A 134 1.47 -3.85 16.42
N PRO A 135 2.14 -3.07 17.28
CA PRO A 135 2.47 -3.54 18.63
C PRO A 135 1.20 -3.75 19.45
N ALA A 136 1.28 -4.62 20.45
CA ALA A 136 0.24 -4.70 21.47
C ALA A 136 0.34 -3.48 22.40
N PRO A 137 -0.77 -2.97 22.95
CA PRO A 137 -2.15 -3.42 22.75
C PRO A 137 -2.71 -3.06 21.36
N HIS A 138 -3.51 -3.95 20.76
CA HIS A 138 -4.19 -3.70 19.48
C HIS A 138 -5.45 -2.84 19.68
N ASP A 139 -5.28 -1.73 20.38
CA ASP A 139 -6.37 -0.79 20.63
C ASP A 139 -6.60 0.14 19.43
N LYS A 140 -7.65 0.95 19.55
CA LYS A 140 -8.03 1.91 18.52
C LYS A 140 -6.88 2.85 18.13
N ASP A 141 -6.01 3.23 19.06
CA ASP A 141 -5.00 4.26 18.84
C ASP A 141 -3.80 3.66 18.11
N ALA A 142 -3.41 2.43 18.45
CA ALA A 142 -2.41 1.66 17.70
C ALA A 142 -2.86 1.36 16.25
N LEU A 143 -4.13 1.02 16.06
CA LEU A 143 -4.71 0.75 14.73
C LEU A 143 -4.82 2.03 13.89
N CYS A 144 -5.31 3.12 14.49
CA CYS A 144 -5.36 4.42 13.83
C CYS A 144 -3.95 4.91 13.48
N GLY A 145 -2.99 4.78 14.39
CA GLY A 145 -1.58 5.10 14.12
C GLY A 145 -1.01 4.29 12.95
N ALA A 146 -1.32 3.00 12.83
CA ALA A 146 -0.89 2.18 11.70
C ALA A 146 -1.48 2.66 10.36
N LEU A 147 -2.75 3.09 10.36
CA LEU A 147 -3.46 3.66 9.21
C LEU A 147 -3.00 5.09 8.86
N VAL A 148 -2.77 5.95 9.84
CA VAL A 148 -2.30 7.33 9.63
C VAL A 148 -0.88 7.32 9.07
N ASN A 149 0.01 6.53 9.67
CA ASN A 149 1.35 6.28 9.12
C ASN A 149 1.32 5.62 7.73
N SER A 150 0.15 5.15 7.26
CA SER A 150 -0.08 4.65 5.91
C SER A 150 -0.33 5.70 4.84
N GLY A 151 -0.48 6.98 5.25
CA GLY A 151 -0.11 8.12 4.42
C GLY A 151 -1.22 8.97 3.81
N LYS A 152 -2.49 8.91 4.26
CA LYS A 152 -3.57 9.74 3.66
C LYS A 152 -4.70 10.24 4.59
N ILE A 153 -4.56 10.24 5.91
CA ILE A 153 -5.66 10.65 6.84
C ILE A 153 -5.51 12.08 7.39
N ASP A 154 -4.32 12.68 7.36
CA ASP A 154 -4.02 13.95 8.06
C ASP A 154 -4.90 15.13 7.65
N ARG A 155 -5.36 15.20 6.38
CA ARG A 155 -6.20 16.31 5.89
C ARG A 155 -7.64 16.29 6.42
N PHE A 156 -8.17 15.11 6.75
CA PHE A 156 -9.54 14.97 7.23
C PHE A 156 -9.68 15.33 8.72
N GLU A 157 -8.66 15.00 9.52
CA GLU A 157 -8.62 15.38 10.94
C GLU A 157 -8.45 16.89 11.14
N GLU A 158 -7.63 17.54 10.31
CA GLU A 158 -7.43 19.00 10.35
C GLU A 158 -8.75 19.75 10.06
N ALA A 159 -9.51 19.32 9.06
CA ALA A 159 -10.82 19.90 8.75
C ALA A 159 -11.84 19.71 9.89
N THR A 160 -11.81 18.56 10.57
CA THR A 160 -12.71 18.29 11.71
C THR A 160 -12.43 19.23 12.89
N ARG A 161 -11.15 19.52 13.18
CA ARG A 161 -10.74 20.46 14.23
C ARG A 161 -11.17 21.89 13.92
N LEU A 162 -11.10 22.31 12.66
CA LEU A 162 -11.47 23.65 12.21
C LEU A 162 -12.98 23.94 12.20
N VAL A 163 -13.85 22.91 12.29
CA VAL A 163 -15.32 23.07 12.24
C VAL A 163 -15.95 23.00 13.63
N HIS A 164 -15.17 22.77 14.70
CA HIS A 164 -15.70 22.52 16.05
C HIS A 164 -16.84 21.49 16.07
N CYS A 165 -16.78 20.48 15.20
CA CYS A 165 -17.77 19.41 15.15
C CYS A 165 -17.67 18.58 16.44
N SER A 166 -18.73 18.58 17.26
CA SER A 166 -18.78 17.87 18.56
C SER A 166 -18.91 16.33 18.43
N CYS A 167 -18.91 15.80 17.20
CA CYS A 167 -19.03 14.38 16.90
C CYS A 167 -17.65 13.70 16.87
N TYR A 168 -17.32 12.94 17.91
CA TYR A 168 -16.11 12.10 17.99
C TYR A 168 -16.32 10.65 17.51
N LYS A 169 -17.43 10.37 16.82
CA LYS A 169 -17.74 9.01 16.33
C LYS A 169 -17.14 8.80 14.94
N LYS A 170 -16.25 7.82 14.82
CA LYS A 170 -15.60 7.40 13.56
C LYS A 170 -16.65 7.08 12.49
N LEU A 171 -16.43 7.52 11.25
CA LEU A 171 -17.22 7.09 10.08
C LEU A 171 -17.15 5.55 9.99
N GLU A 172 -18.28 4.89 10.22
CA GLU A 172 -18.40 3.43 10.18
C GLU A 172 -18.56 2.98 8.72
N TYR A 173 -17.96 1.85 8.32
CA TYR A 173 -18.04 1.34 6.94
C TYR A 173 -19.28 0.46 6.76
N ASP A 174 -19.85 0.48 5.55
CA ASP A 174 -20.96 -0.40 5.18
C ASP A 174 -20.45 -1.84 4.99
N CYS A 175 -20.88 -2.75 5.86
CA CYS A 175 -20.47 -4.14 5.90
C CYS A 175 -21.62 -5.03 5.39
N PRO A 176 -21.53 -5.61 4.18
CA PRO A 176 -22.62 -6.37 3.58
C PRO A 176 -23.10 -7.58 4.40
N THR A 177 -22.30 -8.05 5.37
CA THR A 177 -22.60 -9.18 6.24
C THR A 177 -23.09 -8.78 7.64
N ARG A 178 -23.23 -7.48 7.93
CA ARG A 178 -23.82 -6.95 9.17
C ARG A 178 -24.94 -5.97 8.84
N TRP A 179 -26.18 -6.39 9.07
CA TRP A 179 -27.39 -5.72 8.56
C TRP A 179 -27.59 -4.27 9.02
N ASN A 180 -26.96 -3.83 10.12
CA ASN A 180 -27.08 -2.45 10.63
C ASN A 180 -25.93 -1.51 10.24
N SER A 181 -24.93 -1.99 9.49
CA SER A 181 -23.71 -1.22 9.20
C SER A 181 -23.97 -0.05 8.24
N THR A 182 -24.85 -0.20 7.25
CA THR A 182 -25.30 0.88 6.36
C THR A 182 -25.96 2.01 7.16
N TYR A 183 -26.82 1.67 8.12
CA TYR A 183 -27.46 2.63 9.01
C TYR A 183 -26.44 3.41 9.84
N LEU A 184 -25.49 2.69 10.47
CA LEU A 184 -24.47 3.31 11.32
C LEU A 184 -23.51 4.21 10.51
N MET A 185 -23.18 3.81 9.28
CA MET A 185 -22.40 4.60 8.33
C MET A 185 -23.12 5.89 7.96
N LEU A 186 -24.37 5.81 7.49
CA LEU A 186 -25.14 6.99 7.07
C LEU A 186 -25.39 7.94 8.25
N ARG A 187 -25.86 7.41 9.39
CA ARG A 187 -26.10 8.20 10.61
C ARG A 187 -24.87 8.97 11.08
N THR A 188 -23.69 8.40 10.91
CA THR A 188 -22.44 9.05 11.31
C THR A 188 -21.98 10.04 10.26
N THR A 189 -22.08 9.69 8.97
CA THR A 189 -21.72 10.55 7.83
C THR A 189 -22.51 11.85 7.78
N ILE A 190 -23.83 11.79 8.06
CA ILE A 190 -24.72 12.97 8.11
C ILE A 190 -24.21 14.02 9.12
N LYS A 191 -23.62 13.59 10.25
CA LYS A 191 -23.07 14.51 11.25
C LYS A 191 -21.84 15.29 10.78
N TYR A 192 -21.19 14.81 9.73
CA TYR A 192 -20.03 15.44 9.12
C TYR A 192 -20.39 16.32 7.91
N LYS A 193 -21.68 16.55 7.61
CA LYS A 193 -22.13 17.38 6.48
C LYS A 193 -21.39 18.72 6.40
N GLU A 194 -21.34 19.46 7.50
CA GLU A 194 -20.63 20.75 7.57
C GLU A 194 -19.12 20.64 7.36
N VAL A 195 -18.52 19.50 7.75
CA VAL A 195 -17.09 19.24 7.51
C VAL A 195 -16.84 19.00 6.02
N PHE A 196 -17.71 18.23 5.35
CA PHE A 196 -17.64 18.03 3.90
C PHE A 196 -17.90 19.34 3.14
N ASN A 197 -18.84 20.17 3.59
CA ASN A 197 -19.09 21.48 2.99
C ASN A 197 -17.88 22.40 3.16
N LYS A 198 -17.27 22.47 4.34
CA LYS A 198 -16.06 23.27 4.53
C LYS A 198 -14.91 22.78 3.67
N LEU A 199 -14.71 21.46 3.58
CA LEU A 199 -13.70 20.86 2.69
C LEU A 199 -13.92 21.28 1.23
N SER A 200 -15.16 21.40 0.75
CA SER A 200 -15.43 21.87 -0.63
C SER A 200 -15.10 23.32 -0.88
N LEU A 201 -15.08 24.14 0.17
CA LEU A 201 -14.73 25.55 0.08
C LEU A 201 -13.23 25.78 0.25
N THR A 202 -12.56 24.93 1.04
CA THR A 202 -11.14 25.14 1.41
C THR A 202 -10.16 24.32 0.58
N ASP A 203 -10.55 23.15 0.06
CA ASP A 203 -9.68 22.31 -0.77
C ASP A 203 -10.12 22.38 -2.24
N THR A 204 -9.33 23.10 -3.05
CA THR A 204 -9.59 23.29 -4.49
C THR A 204 -9.55 21.98 -5.30
N ASN A 205 -9.05 20.89 -4.71
CA ASN A 205 -9.05 19.55 -5.31
C ASN A 205 -10.25 18.70 -4.88
N TYR A 206 -11.04 19.14 -3.89
CA TYR A 206 -12.20 18.42 -3.39
C TYR A 206 -13.45 18.73 -4.22
N LYS A 207 -13.48 18.19 -5.45
CA LYS A 207 -14.48 18.50 -6.48
C LYS A 207 -15.74 17.62 -6.47
N SER A 208 -15.75 16.56 -5.66
CA SER A 208 -16.83 15.56 -5.61
C SER A 208 -17.29 15.38 -4.17
N TYR A 209 -18.16 16.28 -3.72
CA TYR A 209 -18.83 16.25 -2.43
C TYR A 209 -20.33 15.98 -2.61
N PRO A 210 -21.03 15.44 -1.60
CA PRO A 210 -22.44 15.16 -1.72
C PRO A 210 -23.24 16.45 -1.94
N THR A 211 -24.15 16.44 -2.91
CA THR A 211 -25.09 17.55 -3.14
C THR A 211 -26.13 17.61 -2.01
N GLU A 212 -26.84 18.72 -1.88
CA GLU A 212 -27.96 18.84 -0.93
C GLU A 212 -29.03 17.78 -1.14
N GLU A 213 -29.31 17.42 -2.41
CA GLU A 213 -30.22 16.33 -2.77
C GLU A 213 -29.69 14.97 -2.27
N GLN A 214 -28.39 14.72 -2.42
CA GLN A 214 -27.78 13.47 -1.93
C GLN A 214 -27.74 13.39 -0.40
N TRP A 215 -27.58 14.53 0.29
CA TRP A 215 -27.72 14.60 1.74
C TRP A 215 -29.16 14.31 2.18
N SER A 216 -30.15 14.91 1.52
CA SER A 216 -31.57 14.63 1.78
C SER A 216 -31.90 13.15 1.59
N ASN A 217 -31.42 12.55 0.48
CA ASN A 217 -31.62 11.12 0.21
C ASN A 217 -30.93 10.23 1.27
N ALA A 218 -29.74 10.61 1.74
CA ALA A 218 -29.03 9.88 2.80
C ALA A 218 -29.77 9.94 4.15
N GLU A 219 -30.37 11.08 4.48
CA GLU A 219 -31.22 11.26 5.67
C GLU A 219 -32.48 10.39 5.58
N ASP A 220 -33.20 10.43 4.46
CA ASP A 220 -34.39 9.60 4.23
C ASP A 220 -34.11 8.10 4.32
N VAL A 221 -32.97 7.65 3.76
CA VAL A 221 -32.54 6.25 3.85
C VAL A 221 -32.12 5.89 5.27
N SER A 222 -31.38 6.76 5.97
CA SER A 222 -30.98 6.56 7.36
C SER A 222 -32.20 6.42 8.29
N ASP A 223 -33.25 7.22 8.07
CA ASP A 223 -34.47 7.17 8.88
C ASP A 223 -35.29 5.90 8.67
N LYS A 224 -35.36 5.41 7.43
CA LYS A 224 -35.98 4.10 7.12
C LYS A 224 -35.18 2.95 7.70
N LEU A 225 -33.86 3.02 7.66
CA LEU A 225 -32.97 1.99 8.20
C LEU A 225 -32.89 1.99 9.74
N LYS A 226 -33.31 3.07 10.42
CA LYS A 226 -33.37 3.13 11.89
C LYS A 226 -34.34 2.14 12.52
N LEU A 227 -35.34 1.68 11.74
CA LEU A 227 -36.42 0.81 12.20
C LEU A 227 -36.08 -0.70 12.10
N PHE A 228 -34.95 -1.03 11.47
CA PHE A 228 -34.44 -2.40 11.32
C PHE A 228 -33.19 -2.61 12.18
#